data_AF-A0A4Q8U4K0-F1
#
_entry.id   AF-A0A4Q8U4K0-F1
#
_cell.length_a   1.000
_cell.length_b   1.000
_cell.length_c   1.000
_cell.angle_alpha   90.00
_cell.angle_beta   90.00
_cell.angle_gamma   90.00
#
_symmetry.space_group_name_H-M   'P 1'
#
loop_
_entity.id
_entity.type
_entity.pdbx_description
1 polymer ?
#
loop_
_entity_poly.entity_id
_entity_poly.type
_entity_poly.pdbx_seq_one_letter_code
_entity_poly.pdbx_strand_id
1 'polypeptide(L)'
;MDFQTKVTKYSIKRFALVFSALFACSFFYLQASHAMLIPDAQSGFAVFFALIKSSLLFVFLGVSTYKCLSARQIRNKITTTTYMVITIALVSVAGNSMFGYAATYSATKNALEDSANPNTDPERLRALVGFHNAYYFGYEIDNRIASNPSTPVDVLESLYGLEGQIGTDMSLARNPNTPNYLLIELSKHPDEMWRPQITKILARNPKVINGTLFFDENMVLHEGRTDTTN
;
A
#
# COMPACT_ATOMS: atom_id res chain seq x y z
N MET A 1 48.14 -1.52 31.00
CA MET A 1 47.62 -1.02 29.70
C MET A 1 46.43 -1.84 29.15
N ASP A 2 46.15 -3.06 29.66
CA ASP A 2 45.18 -4.00 29.06
C ASP A 2 43.71 -3.82 29.53
N PHE A 3 43.47 -3.48 30.80
CA PHE A 3 42.11 -3.37 31.35
C PHE A 3 41.29 -2.18 30.78
N GLN A 4 41.86 -0.98 30.78
CA GLN A 4 41.23 0.23 30.21
C GLN A 4 40.87 0.02 28.73
N THR A 5 41.77 -0.57 27.94
CA THR A 5 41.56 -0.86 26.52
C THR A 5 40.43 -1.87 26.28
N LYS A 6 40.30 -2.89 27.15
CA LYS A 6 39.20 -3.87 27.11
C LYS A 6 37.85 -3.25 27.47
N VAL A 7 37.80 -2.42 28.52
CA VAL A 7 36.58 -1.71 28.94
C VAL A 7 36.09 -0.77 27.83
N THR A 8 36.99 -0.05 27.16
CA THR A 8 36.63 0.82 26.03
C THR A 8 36.16 0.04 24.80
N LYS A 9 36.80 -1.09 24.47
CA LYS A 9 36.30 -1.94 23.35
C LYS A 9 34.91 -2.49 23.65
N TYR A 10 34.64 -2.84 24.90
CA TYR A 10 33.34 -3.34 25.33
C TYR A 10 32.26 -2.26 25.28
N SER A 11 32.57 -1.03 25.71
CA SER A 11 31.64 0.10 25.58
C SER A 11 31.34 0.46 24.13
N ILE A 12 32.34 0.43 23.23
CA ILE A 12 32.15 0.67 21.79
C ILE A 12 31.23 -0.39 21.16
N LYS A 13 31.42 -1.68 21.48
CA LYS A 13 30.54 -2.76 21.00
C LYS A 13 29.09 -2.54 21.44
N ARG A 14 28.88 -2.26 22.72
CA ARG A 14 27.55 -1.99 23.28
C ARG A 14 26.90 -0.79 22.61
N PHE A 15 27.64 0.31 22.43
CA PHE A 15 27.14 1.50 21.75
C PHE A 15 26.70 1.18 20.31
N ALA A 16 27.57 0.53 19.52
CA ALA A 16 27.27 0.20 18.13
C ALA A 16 26.03 -0.71 18.02
N LEU A 17 25.89 -1.69 18.91
CA LEU A 17 24.74 -2.58 18.99
C LEU A 17 23.44 -1.82 19.29
N VAL A 18 23.46 -0.97 20.32
CA VAL A 18 22.26 -0.23 20.74
C VAL A 18 21.85 0.79 19.67
N PHE A 19 22.83 1.53 19.12
CA PHE A 19 22.58 2.50 18.06
C PHE A 19 21.95 1.83 16.83
N SER A 20 22.56 0.75 16.34
CA SER A 20 22.02 0.07 15.16
C SER A 20 20.68 -0.59 15.43
N ALA A 21 20.46 -1.14 16.64
CA ALA A 21 19.18 -1.76 17.01
C ALA A 21 18.05 -0.71 17.03
N LEU A 22 18.26 0.41 17.73
CA LEU A 22 17.25 1.47 17.80
C LEU A 22 16.91 2.00 16.40
N PHE A 23 17.93 2.28 15.59
CA PHE A 23 17.74 2.80 14.23
C PHE A 23 17.00 1.81 13.33
N ALA A 24 17.38 0.52 13.36
CA ALA A 24 16.71 -0.53 12.59
C ALA A 24 15.28 -0.80 13.06
N CYS A 25 15.02 -0.76 14.37
CA CYS A 25 13.67 -0.91 14.92
C CYS A 25 12.76 0.25 14.51
N SER A 26 13.23 1.50 14.57
CA SER A 26 12.48 2.66 14.07
C SER A 26 12.21 2.57 12.56
N PHE A 27 13.21 2.14 11.79
CA PHE A 27 13.08 1.90 10.35
C PHE A 27 12.03 0.83 10.04
N PHE A 28 12.05 -0.29 10.78
CA PHE A 28 11.04 -1.35 10.66
C PHE A 28 9.65 -0.83 11.02
N TYR A 29 9.52 -0.16 12.15
CA TYR A 29 8.23 0.31 12.66
C TYR A 29 7.51 1.18 11.64
N LEU A 30 8.20 2.17 11.04
CA LEU A 30 7.59 3.05 10.03
C LEU A 30 7.17 2.31 8.76
N GLN A 31 7.95 1.33 8.32
CA GLN A 31 7.61 0.53 7.15
C GLN A 31 6.44 -0.41 7.41
N ALA A 32 6.47 -1.09 8.55
CA ALA A 32 5.42 -2.00 8.97
C ALA A 32 4.11 -1.23 9.20
N SER A 33 4.16 -0.06 9.85
CA SER A 33 2.96 0.77 10.06
C SER A 33 2.36 1.23 8.74
N HIS A 34 3.18 1.64 7.76
CA HIS A 34 2.69 2.02 6.44
C HIS A 34 2.12 0.82 5.67
N ALA A 35 2.76 -0.35 5.76
CA ALA A 35 2.25 -1.58 5.13
C ALA A 35 0.93 -2.04 5.74
N MET A 36 0.77 -1.94 7.06
CA MET A 36 -0.44 -2.30 7.79
C MET A 36 -1.58 -1.28 7.60
N LEU A 37 -1.26 -0.04 7.22
CA LEU A 37 -2.27 0.97 6.89
C LEU A 37 -3.07 0.57 5.65
N ILE A 38 -2.45 -0.14 4.71
CA ILE A 38 -3.06 -0.59 3.45
C ILE A 38 -3.63 -2.00 3.69
N PRO A 39 -4.96 -2.18 3.77
CA PRO A 39 -5.56 -3.49 3.96
C PRO A 39 -5.52 -4.29 2.65
N ASP A 40 -4.36 -4.87 2.37
CA ASP A 40 -4.13 -5.80 1.27
C ASP A 40 -3.85 -7.20 1.83
N ALA A 41 -4.35 -8.24 1.17
CA ALA A 41 -3.98 -9.64 1.42
C ALA A 41 -2.46 -9.86 1.37
N GLN A 42 -1.74 -9.06 0.59
CA GLN A 42 -0.28 -9.11 0.48
C GLN A 42 0.47 -8.23 1.50
N SER A 43 -0.22 -7.46 2.35
CA SER A 43 0.40 -6.60 3.38
C SER A 43 1.36 -7.37 4.29
N GLY A 44 1.08 -8.65 4.54
CA GLY A 44 1.98 -9.55 5.27
C GLY A 44 3.36 -9.71 4.60
N PHE A 45 3.42 -9.80 3.27
CA PHE A 45 4.70 -9.84 2.54
C PHE A 45 5.46 -8.52 2.66
N ALA A 46 4.77 -7.38 2.61
CA ALA A 46 5.40 -6.07 2.78
C ALA A 46 6.03 -5.93 4.19
N VAL A 47 5.34 -6.36 5.24
CA VAL A 47 5.87 -6.40 6.62
C VAL A 47 7.07 -7.35 6.71
N PHE A 48 6.99 -8.52 6.05
CA PHE A 48 8.10 -9.47 6.01
C PHE A 48 9.35 -8.90 5.32
N PHE A 49 9.20 -8.23 4.17
CA PHE A 49 10.31 -7.56 3.51
C PHE A 49 10.86 -6.37 4.33
N ALA A 50 9.99 -5.65 5.05
CA ALA A 50 10.44 -4.63 5.99
C ALA A 50 11.32 -5.22 7.10
N LEU A 51 10.96 -6.40 7.62
CA LEU A 51 11.76 -7.13 8.62
C LEU A 51 13.12 -7.57 8.06
N ILE A 52 13.17 -8.07 6.82
CA ILE A 52 14.43 -8.42 6.16
C ILE A 52 15.32 -7.18 6.03
N LYS A 53 14.79 -6.09 5.46
CA LYS A 53 15.54 -4.85 5.25
C LYS A 53 16.05 -4.27 6.57
N SER A 54 15.23 -4.25 7.62
CA SER A 54 15.64 -3.75 8.94
C SER A 54 16.68 -4.64 9.60
N SER A 55 16.58 -5.96 9.45
CA SER A 55 17.57 -6.92 9.98
C SER A 55 18.92 -6.75 9.29
N LEU A 56 18.94 -6.58 7.96
CA LEU A 56 20.16 -6.29 7.23
C LEU A 56 20.76 -4.95 7.65
N LEU A 57 19.92 -3.90 7.75
CA LEU A 57 20.35 -2.58 8.21
C LEU A 57 20.96 -2.65 9.62
N PHE A 58 20.35 -3.39 10.55
CA PHE A 58 20.88 -3.61 11.90
C PHE A 58 22.31 -4.17 11.87
N VAL A 59 22.54 -5.22 11.08
CA VAL A 59 23.84 -5.89 10.98
C VAL A 59 24.89 -4.98 10.35
N PHE A 60 24.61 -4.41 9.17
CA PHE A 60 25.58 -3.60 8.45
C PHE A 60 25.88 -2.27 9.15
N LEU A 61 24.86 -1.63 9.73
CA LEU A 61 25.04 -0.40 10.51
C LEU A 61 25.82 -0.67 11.80
N GLY A 62 25.52 -1.77 12.49
CA GLY A 62 26.25 -2.19 13.69
C GLY A 62 27.72 -2.47 13.41
N VAL A 63 28.01 -3.26 12.37
CA VAL A 63 29.40 -3.58 11.98
C VAL A 63 30.17 -2.34 11.53
N SER A 64 29.60 -1.49 10.69
CA SER A 64 30.26 -0.28 10.21
C SER A 64 30.53 0.70 11.36
N THR A 65 29.54 0.94 12.23
CA THR A 65 29.69 1.80 13.40
C THR A 65 30.76 1.27 14.35
N TYR A 66 30.73 -0.04 14.65
CA TYR A 66 31.74 -0.68 15.49
C TYR A 66 33.15 -0.51 14.93
N LYS A 67 33.34 -0.80 13.63
CA LYS A 67 34.65 -0.69 12.98
C LYS A 67 35.14 0.75 12.89
N CYS A 68 34.25 1.72 12.61
CA CYS A 68 34.57 3.14 12.60
C CYS A 68 35.12 3.61 13.97
N LEU A 69 34.36 3.36 15.04
CA LEU A 69 34.72 3.78 16.40
C LEU A 69 35.96 3.04 16.92
N SER A 70 36.07 1.74 16.66
CA SER A 70 37.23 0.94 17.06
C SER A 70 38.51 1.40 16.35
N ALA A 71 38.44 1.71 15.05
CA ALA A 71 39.58 2.24 14.29
C ALA A 71 40.00 3.62 14.78
N ARG A 72 39.04 4.46 15.17
CA ARG A 72 39.30 5.80 15.72
C ARG A 72 40.10 5.73 17.02
N GLN A 73 39.80 4.75 17.88
CA GLN A 73 40.51 4.53 19.14
C GLN A 73 42.00 4.19 18.93
N ILE A 74 42.32 3.37 17.93
CA ILE A 74 43.70 3.01 17.59
C ILE A 74 44.38 3.99 16.62
N ARG A 75 43.72 5.13 16.34
CA ARG A 75 44.19 6.20 15.43
C ARG A 75 44.46 5.75 13.98
N ASN A 76 43.75 4.71 13.51
CA ASN A 76 43.83 4.27 12.11
C ASN A 76 42.89 5.12 11.24
N LYS A 77 43.43 6.20 10.65
CA LYS A 77 42.67 7.19 9.89
C LYS A 77 41.95 6.59 8.67
N ILE A 78 42.61 5.71 7.90
CA ILE A 78 42.04 5.15 6.67
C ILE A 78 40.79 4.34 7.00
N THR A 79 40.92 3.37 7.91
CA THR A 79 39.80 2.52 8.32
C THR A 79 38.66 3.32 8.95
N THR A 80 38.98 4.34 9.77
CA THR A 80 37.96 5.25 10.32
C THR A 80 37.19 5.94 9.21
N THR A 81 37.86 6.58 8.25
CA THR A 81 37.20 7.31 7.16
C THR A 81 36.34 6.38 6.31
N THR A 82 36.85 5.20 5.93
CA THR A 82 36.09 4.22 5.13
C THR A 82 34.79 3.82 5.82
N TYR A 83 34.84 3.39 7.07
CA TYR A 83 33.64 2.94 7.78
C TYR A 83 32.73 4.10 8.17
N MET A 84 33.27 5.30 8.40
CA MET A 84 32.47 6.51 8.60
C MET A 84 31.61 6.82 7.38
N VAL A 85 32.18 6.77 6.17
CA VAL A 85 31.44 6.99 4.93
C VAL A 85 30.35 5.93 4.76
N ILE A 86 30.65 4.66 5.01
CA ILE A 86 29.67 3.57 4.96
C ILE A 86 28.53 3.80 5.96
N THR A 87 28.84 4.13 7.22
CA THR A 87 27.84 4.42 8.25
C THR A 87 26.95 5.60 7.84
N ILE A 88 27.53 6.69 7.34
CA ILE A 88 26.78 7.84 6.86
C ILE A 88 25.86 7.44 5.69
N ALA A 89 26.38 6.73 4.69
CA ALA A 89 25.58 6.29 3.54
C ALA A 89 24.39 5.42 3.96
N LEU A 90 24.59 4.47 4.88
CA LEU A 90 23.52 3.61 5.41
C LEU A 90 22.45 4.45 6.13
N VAL A 91 22.87 5.36 7.02
CA VAL A 91 21.95 6.24 7.75
C VAL A 91 21.20 7.18 6.80
N SER A 92 21.88 7.73 5.79
CA SER A 92 21.26 8.64 4.81
C SER A 92 20.23 7.94 3.94
N VAL A 93 20.54 6.77 3.38
CA VAL A 93 19.60 6.02 2.52
C VAL A 93 18.38 5.54 3.33
N ALA A 94 18.62 4.97 4.51
CA ALA A 94 17.54 4.51 5.37
C ALA A 94 16.73 5.67 5.93
N GLY A 95 17.38 6.75 6.35
CA GLY A 95 16.75 7.96 6.86
C GLY A 95 15.88 8.66 5.81
N ASN A 96 16.34 8.77 4.56
CA ASN A 96 15.53 9.30 3.46
C ASN A 96 14.27 8.47 3.24
N SER A 97 14.39 7.13 3.30
CA SER A 97 13.24 6.24 3.18
C SER A 97 12.26 6.43 4.35
N MET A 98 12.76 6.49 5.59
CA MET A 98 11.93 6.74 6.78
C MET A 98 11.16 8.05 6.67
N PHE A 99 11.85 9.12 6.23
CA PHE A 99 11.22 10.41 6.03
C PHE A 99 10.12 10.34 4.97
N GLY A 100 10.36 9.64 3.87
CA GLY A 100 9.35 9.39 2.85
C GLY A 100 8.11 8.69 3.40
N TYR A 101 8.27 7.57 4.11
CA TYR A 101 7.15 6.86 4.75
C TYR A 101 6.38 7.76 5.71
N ALA A 102 7.07 8.55 6.55
CA ALA A 102 6.43 9.45 7.48
C ALA A 102 5.66 10.58 6.77
N ALA A 103 6.23 11.14 5.70
CA ALA A 103 5.64 12.23 4.93
C ALA A 103 4.36 11.80 4.18
N THR A 104 4.32 10.56 3.66
CA THR A 104 3.17 10.06 2.90
C THR A 104 2.11 9.38 3.77
N TYR A 105 2.44 9.02 5.02
CA TYR A 105 1.55 8.26 5.90
C TYR A 105 0.20 8.94 6.11
N SER A 106 0.19 10.21 6.53
CA SER A 106 -1.06 10.93 6.80
C SER A 106 -1.88 11.15 5.54
N ALA A 107 -1.25 11.48 4.42
CA ALA A 107 -1.95 11.69 3.16
C ALA A 107 -2.62 10.41 2.67
N THR A 108 -1.92 9.28 2.73
CA THR A 108 -2.44 7.96 2.34
C THR A 108 -3.57 7.53 3.28
N LYS A 109 -3.39 7.73 4.59
CA LYS A 109 -4.41 7.41 5.58
C LYS A 109 -5.69 8.20 5.32
N ASN A 110 -5.59 9.51 5.16
CA ASN A 110 -6.75 10.37 4.91
C ASN A 110 -7.43 9.99 3.59
N ALA A 111 -6.66 9.67 2.54
CA ALA A 111 -7.22 9.23 1.26
C ALA A 111 -7.98 7.88 1.38
N LEU A 112 -7.46 6.93 2.17
CA LEU A 112 -8.14 5.66 2.46
C LEU A 112 -9.41 5.84 3.30
N GLU A 113 -9.41 6.81 4.22
CA GLU A 113 -10.58 7.17 5.04
C GLU A 113 -11.65 7.87 4.21
N ASP A 114 -11.25 8.90 3.44
CA ASP A 114 -12.14 9.67 2.56
C ASP A 114 -12.77 8.76 1.49
N SER A 115 -11.98 7.92 0.82
CA SER A 115 -12.50 7.01 -0.21
C SER A 115 -13.50 5.99 0.34
N ALA A 116 -13.38 5.57 1.60
CA ALA A 116 -14.28 4.60 2.23
C ALA A 116 -15.50 5.23 2.92
N ASN A 117 -15.48 6.54 3.18
CA ASN A 117 -16.57 7.20 3.89
C ASN A 117 -17.75 7.46 2.94
N PRO A 118 -18.94 6.88 3.21
CA PRO A 118 -20.10 7.03 2.33
C PRO A 118 -20.63 8.47 2.26
N ASN A 119 -20.20 9.36 3.17
CA ASN A 119 -20.59 10.77 3.18
C ASN A 119 -19.53 11.70 2.56
N THR A 120 -18.48 11.14 1.96
CA THR A 120 -17.45 11.94 1.29
C THR A 120 -18.04 12.68 0.09
N ASP A 121 -17.66 13.95 -0.03
CA ASP A 121 -18.09 14.80 -1.13
C ASP A 121 -17.65 14.21 -2.49
N PRO A 122 -18.53 14.19 -3.52
CA PRO A 122 -18.18 13.69 -4.84
C PRO A 122 -16.94 14.34 -5.47
N GLU A 123 -16.69 15.62 -5.25
CA GLU A 123 -15.48 16.30 -5.74
C GLU A 123 -14.23 15.78 -5.04
N ARG A 124 -14.33 15.43 -3.75
CA ARG A 124 -13.23 14.78 -3.04
C ARG A 124 -12.93 13.40 -3.62
N LEU A 125 -13.96 12.62 -3.96
CA LEU A 125 -13.78 11.30 -4.60
C LEU A 125 -13.15 11.45 -5.99
N ARG A 126 -13.58 12.43 -6.80
CA ARG A 126 -12.93 12.78 -8.08
C ARG A 126 -11.44 13.10 -7.90
N ALA A 127 -11.10 13.91 -6.90
CA ALA A 127 -9.72 14.31 -6.63
C ALA A 127 -8.82 13.15 -6.13
N LEU A 128 -9.39 12.03 -5.70
CA LEU A 128 -8.65 10.86 -5.24
C LEU A 128 -8.38 9.83 -6.34
N VAL A 129 -9.01 9.96 -7.51
CA VAL A 129 -8.77 9.08 -8.66
C VAL A 129 -7.30 9.16 -9.07
N GLY A 130 -6.63 8.01 -9.16
CA GLY A 130 -5.21 7.94 -9.48
C GLY A 130 -4.28 8.39 -8.34
N PHE A 131 -4.77 8.49 -7.10
CA PHE A 131 -3.90 8.75 -5.95
C PHE A 131 -2.90 7.61 -5.76
N HIS A 132 -1.62 7.91 -5.90
CA HIS A 132 -0.52 7.00 -5.60
C HIS A 132 0.68 7.76 -5.04
N ASN A 133 1.63 7.04 -4.44
CA ASN A 133 2.91 7.61 -4.01
C ASN A 133 4.03 6.58 -4.13
N ALA A 134 5.27 6.98 -3.82
CA ALA A 134 6.45 6.12 -3.93
C ALA A 134 6.38 4.82 -3.09
N TYR A 135 5.47 4.75 -2.12
CA TYR A 135 5.30 3.64 -1.19
C TYR A 135 3.92 2.97 -1.30
N TYR A 136 3.06 3.42 -2.21
CA TYR A 136 1.69 2.93 -2.37
C TYR A 136 1.14 3.15 -3.78
N PHE A 137 0.63 2.08 -4.40
CA PHE A 137 0.24 2.06 -5.83
C PHE A 137 -1.19 2.55 -6.12
N GLY A 138 -2.06 2.74 -5.12
CA GLY A 138 -3.37 3.38 -5.32
C GLY A 138 -4.59 2.45 -5.51
N TYR A 139 -4.40 1.20 -5.91
CA TYR A 139 -5.52 0.27 -6.22
C TYR A 139 -6.53 0.09 -5.09
N GLU A 140 -6.10 0.12 -3.83
CA GLU A 140 -7.03 -0.01 -2.70
C GLU A 140 -7.88 1.26 -2.48
N ILE A 141 -7.41 2.44 -2.90
CA ILE A 141 -8.24 3.65 -2.98
C ILE A 141 -9.22 3.52 -4.14
N ASP A 142 -8.78 3.06 -5.31
CA ASP A 142 -9.67 2.84 -6.46
C ASP A 142 -10.80 1.86 -6.11
N ASN A 143 -10.50 0.75 -5.42
CA ASN A 143 -11.50 -0.20 -4.90
C ASN A 143 -12.52 0.46 -3.97
N ARG A 144 -12.06 1.36 -3.08
CA ARG A 144 -12.91 2.07 -2.12
C ARG A 144 -13.79 3.09 -2.82
N ILE A 145 -13.23 3.89 -3.73
CA ILE A 145 -14.00 4.81 -4.56
C ILE A 145 -15.04 4.03 -5.37
N ALA A 146 -14.65 2.96 -6.05
CA ALA A 146 -15.57 2.14 -6.84
C ALA A 146 -16.70 1.52 -6.00
N SER A 147 -16.50 1.23 -4.71
CA SER A 147 -17.52 0.68 -3.82
C SER A 147 -18.33 1.72 -3.04
N ASN A 148 -17.89 2.98 -3.04
CA ASN A 148 -18.51 4.05 -2.27
C ASN A 148 -19.85 4.50 -2.91
N PRO A 149 -20.96 4.49 -2.14
CA PRO A 149 -22.29 4.82 -2.66
C PRO A 149 -22.48 6.31 -3.01
N SER A 150 -21.54 7.18 -2.66
CA SER A 150 -21.52 8.60 -3.07
C SER A 150 -20.67 8.87 -4.30
N THR A 151 -20.00 7.84 -4.85
CA THR A 151 -19.16 8.01 -6.04
C THR A 151 -20.01 8.36 -7.25
N PRO A 152 -19.68 9.46 -7.94
CA PRO A 152 -20.43 9.90 -9.09
C PRO A 152 -20.13 9.03 -10.32
N VAL A 153 -21.07 9.01 -11.26
CA VAL A 153 -21.04 8.11 -12.43
C VAL A 153 -19.76 8.27 -13.25
N ASP A 154 -19.32 9.50 -13.52
CA ASP A 154 -18.11 9.79 -14.28
C ASP A 154 -16.85 9.17 -13.66
N VAL A 155 -16.78 9.13 -12.33
CA VAL A 155 -15.67 8.48 -11.62
C VAL A 155 -15.77 6.96 -11.73
N LEU A 156 -16.96 6.38 -11.57
CA LEU A 156 -17.16 4.93 -11.73
C LEU A 156 -16.76 4.45 -13.14
N GLU A 157 -17.09 5.24 -14.17
CA GLU A 157 -16.70 4.98 -15.54
C GLU A 157 -15.17 5.02 -15.71
N SER A 158 -14.49 6.00 -15.09
CA SER A 158 -13.04 6.14 -15.18
C SER A 158 -12.25 5.00 -14.51
N LEU A 159 -12.88 4.28 -13.59
CA LEU A 159 -12.26 3.17 -12.83
C LEU A 159 -12.48 1.80 -13.48
N TYR A 160 -13.28 1.71 -14.54
CA TYR A 160 -13.57 0.44 -15.20
C TYR A 160 -12.42 -0.06 -16.07
N GLY A 161 -12.13 -1.36 -15.98
CA GLY A 161 -11.18 -2.01 -16.88
C GLY A 161 -9.72 -1.61 -16.68
N LEU A 162 -9.37 -1.10 -15.49
CA LEU A 162 -7.98 -0.82 -15.13
C LEU A 162 -7.16 -2.12 -15.10
N GLU A 163 -6.02 -2.12 -15.77
CA GLU A 163 -5.18 -3.31 -15.92
C GLU A 163 -4.76 -3.89 -14.56
N GLY A 164 -5.02 -5.18 -14.35
CA GLY A 164 -4.66 -5.88 -13.12
C GLY A 164 -5.51 -5.53 -11.89
N GLN A 165 -6.57 -4.73 -12.04
CA GLN A 165 -7.40 -4.25 -10.92
C GLN A 165 -8.76 -4.95 -10.83
N ILE A 166 -8.76 -6.28 -10.76
CA ILE A 166 -10.02 -7.06 -10.69
C ILE A 166 -10.88 -6.71 -9.45
N GLY A 167 -10.24 -6.30 -8.35
CA GLY A 167 -10.93 -5.81 -7.16
C GLY A 167 -11.79 -4.58 -7.43
N THR A 168 -11.36 -3.72 -8.36
CA THR A 168 -12.09 -2.50 -8.74
C THR A 168 -13.32 -2.86 -9.55
N ASP A 169 -13.21 -3.77 -10.51
CA ASP A 169 -14.35 -4.30 -11.28
C ASP A 169 -15.40 -4.97 -10.37
N MET A 170 -14.95 -5.74 -9.37
CA MET A 170 -15.84 -6.32 -8.36
C MET A 170 -16.53 -5.25 -7.49
N SER A 171 -15.82 -4.18 -7.13
CA SER A 171 -16.40 -3.05 -6.40
C SER A 171 -17.44 -2.30 -7.25
N LEU A 172 -17.14 -2.04 -8.52
CA LEU A 172 -18.08 -1.44 -9.49
C LEU A 172 -19.34 -2.32 -9.64
N ALA A 173 -19.18 -3.64 -9.76
CA ALA A 173 -20.29 -4.58 -9.86
C ALA A 173 -21.25 -4.53 -8.66
N ARG A 174 -20.76 -4.17 -7.47
CA ARG A 174 -21.57 -4.06 -6.24
C ARG A 174 -22.21 -2.68 -6.06
N ASN A 175 -21.63 -1.63 -6.63
CA ASN A 175 -22.05 -0.26 -6.34
C ASN A 175 -23.45 0.06 -6.94
N PRO A 176 -24.38 0.61 -6.15
CA PRO A 176 -25.73 0.96 -6.62
C PRO A 176 -25.75 2.02 -7.73
N ASN A 177 -24.75 2.90 -7.78
CA ASN A 177 -24.69 4.01 -8.74
C ASN A 177 -24.02 3.61 -10.06
N THR A 178 -23.39 2.44 -10.14
CA THR A 178 -22.76 1.96 -11.38
C THR A 178 -23.78 1.95 -12.51
N PRO A 179 -23.51 2.63 -13.64
CA PRO A 179 -24.43 2.69 -14.78
C PRO A 179 -24.80 1.30 -15.31
N ASN A 180 -26.01 1.18 -15.85
CA ASN A 180 -26.54 -0.10 -16.34
C ASN A 180 -25.62 -0.71 -17.41
N TYR A 181 -25.22 0.10 -18.39
CA TYR A 181 -24.35 -0.35 -19.46
C TYR A 181 -23.00 -0.89 -18.93
N LEU A 182 -22.48 -0.31 -17.84
CA LEU A 182 -21.22 -0.75 -17.24
C LEU A 182 -21.39 -2.07 -16.48
N LEU A 183 -22.52 -2.26 -15.79
CA LEU A 183 -22.87 -3.55 -15.20
C LEU A 183 -23.04 -4.64 -16.26
N ILE A 184 -23.60 -4.29 -17.43
CA ILE A 184 -23.71 -5.18 -18.58
C ILE A 184 -22.32 -5.58 -19.11
N GLU A 185 -21.41 -4.62 -19.28
CA GLU A 185 -20.04 -4.93 -19.71
C GLU A 185 -19.26 -5.76 -18.67
N LEU A 186 -19.44 -5.50 -17.38
CA LEU A 186 -18.87 -6.33 -16.30
C LEU A 186 -19.39 -7.78 -16.34
N SER A 187 -20.65 -8.00 -16.75
CA SER A 187 -21.18 -9.37 -16.90
C SER A 187 -20.50 -10.16 -18.05
N LYS A 188 -19.89 -9.45 -19.00
CA LYS A 188 -19.16 -10.01 -20.15
C LYS A 188 -17.65 -10.10 -19.92
N HIS A 189 -17.20 -10.03 -18.65
CA HIS A 189 -15.78 -10.00 -18.32
C HIS A 189 -14.99 -11.10 -19.06
N PRO A 190 -13.89 -10.77 -19.77
CA PRO A 190 -13.22 -11.70 -20.68
C PRO A 190 -12.44 -12.80 -19.93
N ASP A 191 -12.01 -12.52 -18.71
CA ASP A 191 -11.31 -13.52 -17.88
C ASP A 191 -12.31 -14.54 -17.32
N GLU A 192 -12.25 -15.77 -17.83
CA GLU A 192 -13.10 -16.89 -17.41
C GLU A 192 -12.90 -17.28 -15.94
N MET A 193 -11.74 -17.00 -15.34
CA MET A 193 -11.47 -17.27 -13.93
C MET A 193 -12.28 -16.33 -13.03
N TRP A 194 -12.38 -15.06 -13.42
CA TRP A 194 -13.02 -14.02 -12.62
C TRP A 194 -14.50 -13.82 -12.94
N ARG A 195 -14.93 -14.11 -14.18
CA ARG A 195 -16.31 -13.94 -14.63
C ARG A 195 -17.34 -14.57 -13.66
N PRO A 196 -17.22 -15.83 -13.20
CA PRO A 196 -18.19 -16.40 -12.25
C PRO A 196 -18.28 -15.64 -10.92
N GLN A 197 -17.16 -15.07 -10.45
CA GLN A 197 -17.13 -14.30 -9.21
C GLN A 197 -17.80 -12.93 -9.40
N ILE A 198 -17.52 -12.25 -10.51
CA ILE A 198 -18.17 -10.99 -10.89
C ILE A 198 -19.68 -11.20 -11.04
N THR A 199 -20.12 -12.24 -11.76
CA THR A 199 -21.53 -12.60 -11.92
C THR A 199 -22.23 -12.80 -10.57
N LYS A 200 -21.59 -13.49 -9.62
CA LYS A 200 -22.14 -13.67 -8.26
C LYS A 200 -22.30 -12.36 -7.50
N ILE A 201 -21.40 -11.40 -7.72
CA ILE A 201 -21.48 -10.06 -7.10
C ILE A 201 -22.57 -9.23 -7.78
N LEU A 202 -22.63 -9.22 -9.11
CA LEU A 202 -23.67 -8.57 -9.91
C LEU A 202 -25.07 -9.04 -9.50
N ALA A 203 -25.26 -10.34 -9.25
CA ALA A 203 -26.54 -10.89 -8.77
C ALA A 203 -27.03 -10.29 -7.43
N ARG A 204 -26.15 -9.63 -6.68
CA ARG A 204 -26.46 -8.93 -5.42
C ARG A 204 -26.55 -7.41 -5.59
N ASN A 205 -26.34 -6.89 -6.80
CA ASN A 205 -26.47 -5.46 -7.08
C ASN A 205 -27.95 -5.04 -6.93
N PRO A 206 -28.24 -3.89 -6.30
CA PRO A 206 -29.62 -3.41 -6.13
C PRO A 206 -30.42 -3.32 -7.44
N LYS A 207 -29.77 -3.01 -8.57
CA LYS A 207 -30.40 -2.95 -9.90
C LYS A 207 -30.79 -4.30 -10.48
N VAL A 208 -30.14 -5.38 -10.03
CA VAL A 208 -30.56 -6.76 -10.38
C VAL A 208 -31.68 -7.19 -9.44
N ILE A 209 -31.55 -6.92 -8.15
CA ILE A 209 -32.54 -7.29 -7.13
C ILE A 209 -33.90 -6.61 -7.38
N ASN A 210 -33.90 -5.35 -7.82
CA ASN A 210 -35.14 -4.61 -8.09
C ASN A 210 -35.73 -4.85 -9.49
N GLY A 211 -35.12 -5.72 -10.31
CA GLY A 211 -35.58 -6.08 -11.64
C GLY A 211 -35.24 -5.08 -12.76
N THR A 212 -34.41 -4.06 -12.50
CA THR A 212 -33.93 -3.15 -13.56
C THR A 212 -33.06 -3.87 -14.58
N LEU A 213 -32.24 -4.81 -14.11
CA LEU A 213 -31.36 -5.66 -14.91
C LEU A 213 -31.67 -7.13 -14.65
N PHE A 214 -31.59 -7.98 -15.68
CA PHE A 214 -31.76 -9.42 -15.56
C PHE A 214 -30.68 -10.19 -16.31
N PHE A 215 -30.36 -11.40 -15.84
CA PHE A 215 -29.44 -12.30 -16.53
C PHE A 215 -30.16 -13.09 -17.62
N ASP A 216 -29.50 -13.26 -18.76
CA ASP A 216 -29.90 -14.25 -19.77
C ASP A 216 -29.37 -15.67 -19.45
N GLU A 217 -29.62 -16.60 -20.35
CA GLU A 217 -29.17 -18.00 -20.26
C GLU A 217 -27.63 -18.14 -20.19
N ASN A 218 -26.88 -17.14 -20.68
CA ASN A 218 -25.43 -17.09 -20.68
C ASN A 218 -24.84 -16.30 -19.50
N MET A 219 -25.68 -15.89 -18.53
CA MET A 219 -25.30 -15.07 -17.39
C MET A 219 -24.77 -13.67 -17.78
N VAL A 220 -25.24 -13.13 -18.90
CA VAL A 220 -25.01 -11.74 -19.32
C VAL A 220 -26.20 -10.89 -18.89
N LEU A 221 -25.95 -9.69 -18.36
CA LEU A 221 -27.00 -8.77 -17.94
C LEU A 221 -27.64 -8.05 -19.15
N HIS A 222 -28.94 -7.80 -19.06
CA HIS A 222 -29.73 -7.01 -19.99
C HIS A 222 -30.68 -6.08 -19.23
N GLU A 223 -31.03 -4.95 -19.83
CA GLU A 223 -32.06 -4.06 -19.26
C GLU A 223 -33.44 -4.69 -19.36
N GLY A 224 -34.21 -4.61 -18.26
CA GLY A 224 -35.64 -4.93 -18.24
C GLY A 224 -36.36 -4.25 -19.40
N ARG A 225 -37.23 -4.97 -20.12
CA ARG A 225 -38.17 -4.32 -21.04
C ARG A 225 -38.96 -3.30 -20.23
N THR A 226 -38.71 -2.01 -20.45
CA THR A 226 -39.69 -0.99 -20.13
C THR A 226 -40.87 -1.27 -21.04
N ASP A 227 -41.98 -1.75 -20.51
CA ASP A 227 -43.27 -1.73 -21.21
C ASP A 227 -43.67 -0.27 -21.42
N THR A 228 -43.00 0.41 -22.36
CA THR A 228 -43.51 1.61 -23.01
C THR A 228 -44.34 1.16 -24.19
N THR A 229 -45.48 0.55 -23.91
CA THR A 229 -46.58 0.42 -24.87
C THR A 229 -47.79 1.10 -24.27
N ASN A 230 -47.94 2.38 -24.64
CA ASN A 230 -49.25 3.03 -24.75
C ASN A 230 -50.07 2.35 -25.86
#